data_AF-A0A2V8W8F5-F1
#
_entry.id   AF-A0A2V8W8F5-F1
#
_cell.length_a   1.000
_cell.length_b   1.000
_cell.length_c   1.000
_cell.angle_alpha   90.00
_cell.angle_beta   90.00
_cell.angle_gamma   90.00
#
_symmetry.space_group_name_H-M   'P 1'
#
loop_
_entity.id
_entity.type
_entity.pdbx_description
1 polymer ?
#
loop_
_entity_poly.entity_id
_entity_poly.type
_entity_poly.pdbx_seq_one_letter_code
_entity_poly.pdbx_strand_id
1 'polypeptide(L)'
;MPDNWRGTSLVLLAMLFVSGITLAQKQQSVVINGKAGQASVLQIDGRAYVDLETLARIANGSLSFKANRIVLTLPTPTLPTDPGDDSGLSKDFMKAGIEEIASLREWASPLANAIQNGYPVTEYWVANYREPAVHGLRLASVAATTDADRSALQLLTNEFEAVRQWSNNLVEAHKSMGAAQYAISTSALRDDPLSQKIVTCGRFLAQMLASGSFQDDSTCH
;
A
#
# COMPACT_ATOMS: atom_id res chain seq x y z
N MET A 1 64.20 33.97 -43.99
CA MET A 1 64.79 33.51 -42.72
C MET A 1 63.67 33.54 -41.67
N PRO A 2 63.52 32.48 -40.87
CA PRO A 2 62.77 31.29 -41.31
C PRO A 2 61.79 30.74 -40.26
N ASP A 3 61.11 29.66 -40.64
CA ASP A 3 60.47 28.59 -39.83
C ASP A 3 59.21 28.98 -39.04
N ASN A 4 58.13 28.18 -39.00
CA ASN A 4 58.11 26.72 -38.84
C ASN A 4 56.72 26.10 -39.14
N TRP A 5 56.81 24.92 -39.77
CA TRP A 5 55.80 23.88 -39.99
C TRP A 5 55.09 23.39 -38.71
N ARG A 6 53.82 22.98 -38.85
CA ARG A 6 53.08 21.87 -38.17
C ARG A 6 51.65 22.33 -37.89
N GLY A 7 50.57 21.67 -38.26
CA GLY A 7 50.32 20.35 -38.81
C GLY A 7 48.82 20.12 -38.60
N THR A 8 48.10 19.75 -39.66
CA THR A 8 46.87 18.92 -39.62
C THR A 8 46.00 19.06 -38.35
N SER A 9 45.14 20.09 -38.28
CA SER A 9 43.99 20.05 -37.35
C SER A 9 42.85 19.31 -38.03
N LEU A 10 42.76 18.04 -37.67
CA LEU A 10 41.72 17.11 -38.05
C LEU A 10 40.33 17.69 -37.82
N VAL A 11 39.53 17.59 -38.88
CA VAL A 11 38.09 17.36 -38.87
C VAL A 11 37.75 16.30 -37.81
N LEU A 12 37.22 16.70 -36.65
CA LEU A 12 36.51 15.81 -35.69
C LEU A 12 36.00 16.63 -34.49
N LEU A 13 35.03 17.53 -34.72
CA LEU A 13 34.26 18.13 -33.63
C LEU A 13 32.76 18.14 -33.97
N ALA A 14 32.23 16.94 -34.17
CA ALA A 14 30.80 16.69 -34.22
C ALA A 14 30.49 15.30 -33.64
N MET A 15 30.95 15.01 -32.42
CA MET A 15 30.33 13.95 -31.62
C MET A 15 29.25 14.59 -30.74
N LEU A 16 28.03 14.57 -31.29
CA LEU A 16 26.79 14.72 -30.55
C LEU A 16 26.74 13.68 -29.43
N PHE A 17 26.88 14.10 -28.18
CA PHE A 17 26.54 13.29 -27.02
C PHE A 17 25.02 13.19 -26.93
N VAL A 18 24.42 12.23 -27.64
CA VAL A 18 23.08 11.75 -27.32
C VAL A 18 23.23 10.82 -26.12
N SER A 19 23.17 11.38 -24.91
CA SER A 19 23.03 10.59 -23.69
C SER A 19 21.62 10.02 -23.66
N GLY A 20 21.44 8.81 -24.22
CA GLY A 20 20.22 8.04 -24.01
C GLY A 20 20.10 7.70 -22.51
N ILE A 21 19.01 8.11 -21.88
CA ILE A 21 18.69 7.67 -20.52
C ILE A 21 18.37 6.17 -20.63
N THR A 22 19.32 5.31 -20.30
CA THR A 22 19.06 3.87 -20.19
C THR A 22 18.28 3.64 -18.91
N LEU A 23 17.00 3.33 -19.03
CA LEU A 23 16.20 2.80 -17.93
C LEU A 23 16.86 1.50 -17.44
N ALA A 24 17.27 1.47 -16.17
CA ALA A 24 17.95 0.33 -15.58
C ALA A 24 16.93 -0.80 -15.32
N GLN A 25 16.85 -1.74 -16.26
CA GLN A 25 16.08 -2.98 -16.11
C GLN A 25 16.96 -4.04 -15.42
N LYS A 26 16.50 -4.60 -14.29
CA LYS A 26 17.25 -5.62 -13.55
C LYS A 26 16.45 -6.91 -13.47
N GLN A 27 17.09 -8.04 -13.78
CA GLN A 27 16.49 -9.35 -13.56
C GLN A 27 16.49 -9.66 -12.06
N GLN A 28 15.31 -9.93 -11.50
CA GLN A 28 15.12 -10.17 -10.08
C GLN A 28 14.14 -11.31 -9.85
N SER A 29 14.35 -12.06 -8.75
CA SER A 29 13.43 -13.11 -8.32
C SER A 29 12.16 -12.47 -7.77
N VAL A 30 11.02 -12.87 -8.33
CA VAL A 30 9.68 -12.47 -7.93
C VAL A 30 8.94 -13.72 -7.46
N VAL A 31 8.32 -13.64 -6.29
CA VAL A 31 7.56 -14.74 -5.70
C VAL A 31 6.07 -14.41 -5.73
N ILE A 32 5.26 -15.25 -6.35
CA ILE A 32 3.80 -15.10 -6.45
C ILE A 32 3.16 -16.39 -5.97
N ASN A 33 2.27 -16.32 -4.98
CA ASN A 33 1.63 -17.51 -4.37
C ASN A 33 2.64 -18.63 -4.01
N GLY A 34 3.81 -18.25 -3.47
CA GLY A 34 4.88 -19.18 -3.10
C GLY A 34 5.74 -19.71 -4.25
N LYS A 35 5.41 -19.40 -5.51
CA LYS A 35 6.21 -19.77 -6.68
C LYS A 35 7.20 -18.67 -7.02
N ALA A 36 8.49 -18.96 -6.91
CA ALA A 36 9.56 -18.07 -7.32
C ALA A 36 9.80 -18.17 -8.83
N GLY A 37 9.95 -17.03 -9.49
CA GLY A 37 10.32 -16.95 -10.90
C GLY A 37 11.12 -15.68 -11.19
N GLN A 38 11.92 -15.69 -12.25
CA GLN A 38 12.71 -14.53 -12.63
C GLN A 38 11.87 -13.58 -13.47
N ALA A 39 11.82 -12.32 -13.08
CA ALA A 39 11.18 -11.26 -13.85
C ALA A 39 12.13 -10.08 -14.03
N SER A 40 11.98 -9.38 -15.16
CA SER A 40 12.62 -8.10 -15.35
C SER A 40 11.84 -7.04 -14.56
N VAL A 41 12.49 -6.48 -13.56
CA VAL A 41 11.93 -5.42 -12.72
C VAL A 41 12.55 -4.10 -13.13
N LEU A 42 11.69 -3.16 -13.53
CA LEU A 42 12.06 -1.79 -13.80
C LEU A 42 11.72 -0.93 -12.59
N GLN A 43 12.64 -0.08 -12.16
CA GLN A 43 12.41 0.87 -11.07
C GLN A 43 12.25 2.27 -11.66
N ILE A 44 11.09 2.90 -11.44
CA ILE A 44 10.82 4.30 -11.83
C ILE A 44 10.23 4.98 -10.61
N ASP A 45 10.86 6.07 -10.15
CA ASP A 45 10.42 6.85 -8.99
C ASP A 45 10.15 6.01 -7.73
N GLY A 46 11.02 5.01 -7.49
CA GLY A 46 10.91 4.09 -6.34
C GLY A 46 9.79 3.05 -6.45
N ARG A 47 9.09 2.99 -7.59
CA ARG A 47 8.06 1.98 -7.88
C ARG A 47 8.63 0.89 -8.78
N ALA A 48 8.33 -0.36 -8.43
CA ALA A 48 8.69 -1.52 -9.22
C ALA A 48 7.61 -1.81 -10.28
N TYR A 49 8.04 -1.92 -11.53
CA TYR A 49 7.21 -2.29 -12.68
C TYR A 49 7.69 -3.63 -13.21
N VAL A 50 6.74 -4.52 -13.48
CA VAL A 50 7.00 -5.86 -13.99
C VAL A 50 6.05 -6.15 -15.14
N ASP A 51 6.54 -6.87 -16.14
CA ASP A 51 5.73 -7.36 -17.24
C ASP A 51 4.63 -8.30 -16.74
N LEU A 52 3.37 -8.00 -17.09
CA LEU A 52 2.19 -8.74 -16.63
C LEU A 52 2.14 -10.16 -17.21
N GLU A 53 2.67 -10.37 -18.42
CA GLU A 53 2.72 -11.70 -19.02
C GLU A 53 3.68 -12.62 -18.23
N THR A 54 4.82 -12.07 -17.81
CA THR A 54 5.78 -12.75 -16.94
C THR A 54 5.14 -13.11 -15.59
N LEU A 55 4.38 -12.19 -14.98
CA LEU A 55 3.66 -12.47 -13.74
C LEU A 55 2.63 -13.60 -13.93
N ALA A 56 1.83 -13.54 -15.01
CA ALA A 56 0.88 -14.59 -15.35
C ALA A 56 1.58 -15.95 -15.48
N ARG A 57 2.72 -15.99 -16.17
CA ARG A 57 3.50 -17.21 -16.39
C ARG A 57 4.05 -17.79 -15.09
N ILE A 58 4.64 -16.97 -14.22
CA ILE A 58 5.20 -17.42 -12.93
C ILE A 58 4.11 -18.04 -12.06
N ALA A 59 2.92 -17.45 -12.05
CA ALA A 59 1.82 -17.87 -11.21
C ALA A 59 0.95 -18.99 -11.82
N ASN A 60 1.20 -19.42 -13.07
CA ASN A 60 0.27 -20.23 -13.89
C ASN A 60 -1.12 -19.57 -14.06
N GLY A 61 -1.14 -18.25 -14.17
CA GLY A 61 -2.32 -17.45 -14.49
C GLY A 61 -2.55 -17.24 -15.98
N SER A 62 -3.59 -16.49 -16.30
CA SER A 62 -3.93 -16.04 -17.65
C SER A 62 -4.04 -14.53 -17.69
N LEU A 63 -3.73 -13.96 -18.86
CA LEU A 63 -3.82 -12.54 -19.13
C LEU A 63 -4.81 -12.35 -20.28
N SER A 64 -5.78 -11.45 -20.11
CA SER A 64 -6.71 -11.08 -21.18
C SER A 64 -6.84 -9.57 -21.28
N PHE A 65 -6.97 -9.08 -22.51
CA PHE A 65 -7.13 -7.67 -22.83
C PHE A 65 -8.55 -7.47 -23.35
N LYS A 66 -9.36 -6.67 -22.66
CA LYS A 66 -10.74 -6.36 -23.07
C LYS A 66 -10.88 -4.85 -23.18
N ALA A 67 -11.12 -4.30 -24.37
CA ALA A 67 -11.34 -2.86 -24.60
C ALA A 67 -10.43 -1.93 -23.76
N ASN A 68 -10.89 -1.44 -22.60
CA ASN A 68 -10.14 -0.55 -21.71
C ASN A 68 -9.49 -1.22 -20.47
N ARG A 69 -9.54 -2.54 -20.34
CA ARG A 69 -9.06 -3.28 -19.16
C ARG A 69 -8.08 -4.39 -19.52
N ILE A 70 -7.07 -4.53 -18.67
CA ILE A 70 -6.18 -5.69 -18.63
C ILE A 70 -6.64 -6.55 -17.45
N VAL A 71 -6.96 -7.81 -17.70
CA VAL A 71 -7.44 -8.75 -16.68
C VAL A 71 -6.39 -9.84 -16.52
N LEU A 72 -5.71 -9.82 -15.37
CA LEU A 72 -4.81 -10.88 -14.93
C LEU A 72 -5.60 -11.82 -14.01
N THR A 73 -5.76 -13.07 -14.41
CA THR A 73 -6.40 -14.12 -13.61
C THR A 73 -5.30 -15.03 -13.06
N LEU A 74 -5.15 -15.05 -11.74
CA LEU A 74 -4.19 -15.93 -11.07
C LEU A 74 -4.93 -17.13 -10.48
N PRO A 75 -4.39 -18.36 -10.58
CA PRO A 75 -5.00 -19.52 -9.96
C PRO A 75 -4.94 -19.35 -8.45
N THR A 76 -6.10 -19.44 -7.82
CA THR A 76 -6.22 -19.51 -6.38
C THR A 76 -5.60 -20.84 -5.95
N PRO A 77 -4.69 -20.86 -4.95
CA PRO A 77 -4.24 -22.11 -4.37
C PRO A 77 -5.49 -22.89 -3.93
N THR A 78 -5.68 -24.08 -4.48
CA THR A 78 -6.65 -25.03 -3.92
C THR A 78 -6.06 -25.49 -2.59
N LEU A 79 -6.33 -24.73 -1.54
CA LEU A 79 -6.36 -25.27 -0.20
C LEU A 79 -7.32 -26.47 -0.22
N PRO A 80 -7.08 -27.53 0.56
CA PRO A 80 -8.06 -28.58 0.71
C PRO A 80 -9.38 -27.91 1.08
N THR A 81 -10.36 -27.94 0.18
CA THR A 81 -11.75 -27.69 0.53
C THR A 81 -12.14 -28.83 1.44
N ASP A 82 -11.95 -28.62 2.73
CA ASP A 82 -12.90 -29.17 3.67
C ASP A 82 -14.26 -28.61 3.24
N PRO A 83 -15.30 -29.42 2.99
CA PRO A 83 -16.65 -28.93 2.82
C PRO A 83 -17.15 -28.47 4.20
N GLY A 84 -16.52 -27.40 4.70
CA GLY A 84 -17.02 -26.57 5.77
C GLY A 84 -17.86 -25.48 5.14
N ASP A 85 -19.16 -25.74 5.11
CA ASP A 85 -20.21 -24.79 4.83
C ASP A 85 -20.23 -23.70 5.92
N ASP A 86 -19.20 -22.86 5.99
CA ASP A 86 -19.11 -21.74 6.92
C ASP A 86 -19.29 -20.44 6.12
N SER A 87 -20.54 -19.98 6.03
CA SER A 87 -20.95 -18.68 5.49
C SER A 87 -20.34 -17.44 6.20
N GLY A 88 -19.38 -17.65 7.10
CA GLY A 88 -18.80 -16.65 7.99
C GLY A 88 -17.29 -16.46 7.80
N LEU A 89 -16.74 -15.63 8.68
CA LEU A 89 -15.32 -15.31 8.72
C LEU A 89 -14.53 -16.46 9.34
N SER A 90 -13.40 -16.80 8.75
CA SER A 90 -12.51 -17.81 9.30
C SER A 90 -11.84 -17.32 10.59
N LYS A 91 -11.53 -18.25 11.51
CA LYS A 91 -10.94 -17.91 12.80
C LYS A 91 -9.58 -17.21 12.69
N ASP A 92 -8.75 -17.66 11.75
CA ASP A 92 -7.43 -17.07 11.53
C ASP A 92 -7.56 -15.65 10.95
N PHE A 93 -8.50 -15.43 10.03
CA PHE A 93 -8.79 -14.10 9.51
C PHE A 93 -9.34 -13.18 10.60
N MET A 94 -10.30 -13.65 11.41
CA MET A 94 -10.85 -12.85 12.53
C MET A 94 -9.75 -12.41 13.50
N LYS A 95 -8.86 -13.33 13.88
CA LYS A 95 -7.75 -13.02 14.78
C LYS A 95 -6.84 -11.96 14.17
N ALA A 96 -6.38 -12.17 12.95
CA ALA A 96 -5.49 -11.25 12.26
C ALA A 96 -6.16 -9.88 12.01
N GLY A 97 -7.45 -9.86 11.68
CA GLY A 97 -8.23 -8.65 11.49
C GLY A 97 -8.41 -7.84 12.78
N ILE A 98 -8.65 -8.50 13.92
CA ILE A 98 -8.76 -7.82 15.22
C ILE A 98 -7.42 -7.20 15.62
N GLU A 99 -6.32 -7.94 15.41
CA GLU A 99 -4.95 -7.44 15.64
C GLU A 99 -4.63 -6.24 14.73
N GLU A 100 -5.10 -6.25 13.47
CA GLU A 100 -4.92 -5.12 12.56
C GLU A 100 -5.74 -3.90 12.99
N ILE A 101 -7.01 -4.06 13.39
CA ILE A 101 -7.80 -2.94 13.92
C ILE A 101 -7.15 -2.33 15.17
N ALA A 102 -6.52 -3.15 16.01
CA ALA A 102 -5.74 -2.65 17.14
C ALA A 102 -4.52 -1.83 16.66
N SER A 103 -3.77 -2.35 15.68
CA SER A 103 -2.62 -1.66 15.09
C SER A 103 -3.00 -0.31 14.46
N LEU A 104 -4.15 -0.24 13.77
CA LEU A 104 -4.69 1.00 13.21
C LEU A 104 -5.05 2.01 14.31
N ARG A 105 -5.63 1.57 15.42
CA ARG A 105 -5.90 2.42 16.59
C ARG A 105 -4.61 2.91 17.25
N GLU A 106 -3.62 2.03 17.38
CA GLU A 106 -2.30 2.35 17.93
C GLU A 106 -1.52 3.32 17.05
N TRP A 107 -1.81 3.38 15.76
CA TRP A 107 -1.31 4.42 14.88
C TRP A 107 -2.09 5.73 15.01
N ALA A 108 -3.43 5.66 14.94
CA ALA A 108 -4.25 6.86 14.89
C ALA A 108 -4.25 7.64 16.21
N SER A 109 -4.28 6.96 17.36
CA SER A 109 -4.49 7.61 18.66
C SER A 109 -3.30 8.45 19.12
N PRO A 110 -2.04 7.96 19.06
CA PRO A 110 -0.88 8.78 19.39
C PRO A 110 -0.74 9.98 18.46
N LEU A 111 -1.05 9.81 17.17
CA LEU A 111 -1.02 10.92 16.20
C LEU A 111 -2.06 12.00 16.53
N ALA A 112 -3.31 11.60 16.82
CA ALA A 112 -4.34 12.55 17.27
C ALA A 112 -3.87 13.32 18.51
N ASN A 113 -3.32 12.59 19.50
CA ASN A 113 -2.83 13.19 20.73
C ASN A 113 -1.68 14.18 20.49
N ALA A 114 -0.70 13.82 19.66
CA ALA A 114 0.43 14.68 19.34
C ALA A 114 -0.02 15.99 18.68
N ILE A 115 -0.91 15.89 17.69
CA ILE A 115 -1.44 17.05 16.97
C ILE A 115 -2.28 17.95 17.89
N GLN A 116 -3.12 17.38 18.75
CA GLN A 116 -3.93 18.15 19.72
C GLN A 116 -3.09 18.88 20.78
N ASN A 117 -1.89 18.38 21.09
CA ASN A 117 -1.02 19.00 22.09
C ASN A 117 0.12 19.81 21.47
N GLY A 118 0.11 19.99 20.14
CA GLY A 118 1.15 20.73 19.42
C GLY A 118 2.54 20.07 19.50
N TYR A 119 2.59 18.76 19.74
CA TYR A 119 3.84 18.02 19.75
C TYR A 119 4.37 17.83 18.32
N PRO A 120 5.70 17.85 18.12
CA PRO A 120 6.29 17.65 16.80
C PRO A 120 5.92 16.28 16.23
N VAL A 121 5.32 16.27 15.04
CA VAL A 121 5.05 15.06 14.27
C VAL A 121 5.96 15.02 13.04
N THR A 122 6.68 13.91 12.88
CA THR A 122 7.59 13.68 11.74
C THR A 122 7.21 12.40 10.99
N GLU A 123 7.63 12.31 9.72
CA GLU A 123 7.40 11.10 8.91
C GLU A 123 8.03 9.85 9.54
N TYR A 124 9.22 9.98 10.12
CA TYR A 124 9.91 8.90 10.81
C TYR A 124 9.13 8.42 12.03
N TRP A 125 8.64 9.35 12.85
CA TRP A 125 7.84 9.00 14.02
C TRP A 125 6.55 8.28 13.62
N VAL A 126 5.85 8.76 12.58
CA VAL A 126 4.65 8.11 12.03
C VAL A 126 4.96 6.73 11.45
N ALA A 127 6.12 6.54 10.82
CA ALA A 127 6.52 5.27 10.23
C ALA A 127 6.57 4.13 11.27
N ASN A 128 7.00 4.41 12.51
CA ASN A 128 7.06 3.41 13.58
C ASN A 128 5.69 2.83 13.96
N TYR A 129 4.60 3.54 13.65
CA TYR A 129 3.24 3.05 13.85
C TYR A 129 2.63 2.47 12.57
N ARG A 130 2.92 3.09 11.42
CA ARG A 130 2.44 2.64 10.11
C ARG A 130 2.99 1.26 9.73
N GLU A 131 4.25 0.98 10.03
CA GLU A 131 4.90 -0.28 9.65
C GLU A 131 4.26 -1.52 10.31
N PRO A 132 3.97 -1.51 11.63
CA PRO A 132 3.15 -2.55 12.25
C PRO A 132 1.79 -2.76 11.57
N ALA A 133 1.05 -1.69 11.23
CA ALA A 133 -0.23 -1.80 10.52
C ALA A 133 -0.08 -2.38 9.11
N VAL A 134 0.98 -2.02 8.36
CA VAL A 134 1.27 -2.67 7.07
C VAL A 134 1.50 -4.17 7.23
N HIS A 135 2.17 -4.57 8.32
CA HIS A 135 2.41 -5.97 8.62
C HIS A 135 1.12 -6.70 9.03
N GLY A 136 0.31 -6.12 9.91
CA GLY A 136 -0.96 -6.70 10.35
C GLY A 136 -1.96 -6.89 9.20
N LEU A 137 -2.10 -5.88 8.32
CA LEU A 137 -2.94 -6.00 7.12
C LEU A 137 -2.47 -7.14 6.20
N ARG A 138 -1.15 -7.34 6.07
CA ARG A 138 -0.60 -8.46 5.30
C ARG A 138 -0.95 -9.80 5.94
N LEU A 139 -0.87 -9.93 7.26
CA LEU A 139 -1.27 -11.15 7.96
C LEU A 139 -2.76 -11.45 7.75
N ALA A 140 -3.63 -10.44 7.87
CA ALA A 140 -5.06 -10.59 7.58
C ALA A 140 -5.29 -11.01 6.12
N SER A 141 -4.54 -10.45 5.18
CA SER A 141 -4.64 -10.83 3.77
C SER A 141 -4.23 -12.28 3.51
N VAL A 142 -3.21 -12.79 4.21
CA VAL A 142 -2.77 -14.19 4.08
C VAL A 142 -3.78 -15.15 4.72
N ALA A 143 -4.41 -14.73 5.83
CA ALA A 143 -5.41 -15.51 6.53
C ALA A 143 -6.79 -15.54 5.85
N ALA A 144 -7.02 -14.69 4.85
CA ALA A 144 -8.29 -14.61 4.14
C ALA A 144 -8.50 -15.81 3.19
N THR A 145 -9.24 -16.82 3.66
CA THR A 145 -9.40 -18.10 2.96
C THR A 145 -10.82 -18.29 2.41
N THR A 146 -11.83 -17.66 3.01
CA THR A 146 -13.23 -17.70 2.55
C THR A 146 -13.60 -16.47 1.71
N ASP A 147 -14.74 -16.50 1.02
CA ASP A 147 -15.26 -15.32 0.30
C ASP A 147 -15.69 -14.20 1.25
N ALA A 148 -16.21 -14.56 2.43
CA ALA A 148 -16.52 -13.62 3.50
C ALA A 148 -15.25 -12.93 4.01
N ASP A 149 -14.14 -13.66 4.19
CA ASP A 149 -12.85 -13.08 4.58
C ASP A 149 -12.35 -12.09 3.55
N ARG A 150 -12.39 -12.45 2.25
CA ARG A 150 -11.94 -11.56 1.16
C ARG A 150 -12.74 -10.27 1.11
N SER A 151 -14.04 -10.35 1.37
CA SER A 151 -14.93 -9.19 1.40
C SER A 151 -14.64 -8.30 2.62
N ALA A 152 -14.46 -8.90 3.80
CA ALA A 152 -14.06 -8.19 5.01
C ALA A 152 -12.66 -7.56 4.89
N LEU A 153 -11.72 -8.25 4.23
CA LEU A 153 -10.37 -7.75 3.97
C LEU A 153 -10.39 -6.48 3.12
N GLN A 154 -11.33 -6.36 2.16
CA GLN A 154 -11.49 -5.14 1.37
C GLN A 154 -11.86 -3.96 2.27
N LEU A 155 -12.82 -4.14 3.19
CA LEU A 155 -13.22 -3.10 4.13
C LEU A 155 -12.07 -2.73 5.10
N LEU A 156 -11.32 -3.73 5.58
CA LEU A 156 -10.14 -3.52 6.42
C LEU A 156 -9.03 -2.75 5.67
N THR A 157 -8.84 -3.05 4.38
CA THR A 157 -7.88 -2.33 3.51
C THR A 157 -8.32 -0.87 3.31
N ASN A 158 -9.61 -0.64 3.09
CA ASN A 158 -10.15 0.72 2.96
C ASN A 158 -9.95 1.53 4.25
N GLU A 159 -10.14 0.92 5.41
CA GLU A 159 -9.90 1.55 6.70
C GLU A 159 -8.41 1.88 6.91
N PHE A 160 -7.50 0.94 6.60
CA PHE A 160 -6.05 1.20 6.61
C PHE A 160 -5.70 2.40 5.72
N GLU A 161 -6.27 2.46 4.51
CA GLU A 161 -6.05 3.55 3.57
C GLU A 161 -6.59 4.90 4.07
N ALA A 162 -7.76 4.89 4.73
CA ALA A 162 -8.33 6.08 5.37
C ALA A 162 -7.41 6.60 6.49
N VAL A 163 -6.93 5.73 7.38
CA VAL A 163 -5.98 6.10 8.43
C VAL A 163 -4.67 6.64 7.84
N ARG A 164 -4.17 6.03 6.75
CA ARG A 164 -2.98 6.50 6.05
C ARG A 164 -3.17 7.89 5.47
N GLN A 165 -4.28 8.12 4.78
CA GLN A 165 -4.59 9.43 4.20
C GLN A 165 -4.72 10.50 5.30
N TRP A 166 -5.47 10.19 6.35
CA TRP A 166 -5.65 11.09 7.49
C TRP A 166 -4.31 11.41 8.16
N SER A 167 -3.48 10.40 8.38
CA SER A 167 -2.15 10.58 8.96
C SER A 167 -1.27 11.50 8.11
N ASN A 168 -1.22 11.26 6.80
CA ASN A 168 -0.44 12.08 5.87
C ASN A 168 -0.93 13.54 5.85
N ASN A 169 -2.25 13.76 5.85
CA ASN A 169 -2.84 15.09 5.89
C ASN A 169 -2.41 15.85 7.16
N LEU A 170 -2.38 15.18 8.31
CA LEU A 170 -1.97 15.79 9.57
C LEU A 170 -0.48 16.10 9.61
N VAL A 171 0.38 15.21 9.09
CA VAL A 171 1.82 15.50 8.97
C VAL A 171 2.06 16.70 8.06
N GLU A 172 1.35 16.79 6.93
CA GLU A 172 1.50 17.90 5.99
C GLU A 172 0.97 19.23 6.56
N ALA A 173 -0.18 19.19 7.25
CA ALA A 173 -0.68 20.33 8.00
C ALA A 173 0.32 20.79 9.07
N HIS A 174 1.00 19.86 9.74
CA HIS A 174 2.02 20.19 10.74
C HIS A 174 3.24 20.86 10.10
N LYS A 175 3.75 20.34 8.97
CA LYS A 175 4.87 20.94 8.23
C LYS A 175 4.58 22.36 7.73
N SER A 176 3.36 22.60 7.26
CA SER A 176 2.91 23.90 6.74
C SER A 176 2.45 24.88 7.83
N MET A 177 2.61 24.54 9.12
CA MET A 177 2.07 25.27 10.27
C MET A 177 0.53 25.38 10.30
N GLY A 178 -0.18 24.70 9.40
CA GLY A 178 -1.64 24.62 9.35
C GLY A 178 -2.27 23.74 10.44
N ALA A 179 -1.47 22.96 11.18
CA ALA A 179 -1.97 22.12 12.27
C ALA A 179 -2.31 22.89 13.56
N ALA A 180 -1.98 24.18 13.66
CA ALA A 180 -2.21 24.99 14.87
C ALA A 180 -3.68 24.99 15.32
N GLN A 181 -4.62 24.94 14.38
CA GLN A 181 -6.06 24.85 14.65
C GLN A 181 -6.47 23.63 15.49
N TYR A 182 -5.74 22.51 15.37
CA TYR A 182 -6.01 21.29 16.13
C TYR A 182 -5.54 21.37 17.58
N ALA A 183 -4.54 22.21 17.87
CA ALA A 183 -4.07 22.46 19.23
C ALA A 183 -4.94 23.48 19.98
N ILE A 184 -5.65 24.35 19.24
CA ILE A 184 -6.51 25.40 19.80
C ILE A 184 -7.92 24.87 20.08
N SER A 185 -8.43 23.94 19.24
CA SER A 185 -9.74 23.33 19.43
C SER A 185 -9.64 21.81 19.50
N THR A 186 -10.05 21.26 20.65
CA THR A 186 -10.17 19.80 20.85
C THR A 186 -11.24 19.18 19.95
N SER A 187 -12.17 19.98 19.42
CA SER A 187 -13.19 19.49 18.49
C SER A 187 -12.70 19.41 17.04
N ALA A 188 -11.62 20.11 16.66
CA ALA A 188 -11.21 20.19 15.26
C ALA A 188 -10.86 18.82 14.65
N LEU A 189 -10.25 17.91 15.42
CA LEU A 189 -10.05 16.52 14.97
C LEU A 189 -11.34 15.68 15.05
N ARG A 190 -12.20 15.93 16.04
CA ARG A 190 -13.47 15.19 16.19
C ARG A 190 -14.44 15.50 15.07
N ASP A 191 -14.41 16.74 14.59
CA ASP A 191 -15.30 17.26 13.56
C ASP A 191 -14.68 17.07 12.15
N ASP A 192 -13.45 16.54 12.07
CA ASP A 192 -12.81 16.14 10.82
C ASP A 192 -13.57 14.97 10.18
N PRO A 193 -14.09 15.10 8.94
CA PRO A 193 -14.90 14.06 8.31
C PRO A 193 -14.17 12.73 8.14
N LEU A 194 -12.86 12.76 7.86
CA LEU A 194 -12.07 11.55 7.68
C LEU A 194 -11.82 10.84 9.01
N SER A 195 -11.57 11.60 10.08
CA SER A 195 -11.51 11.07 11.45
C SER A 195 -12.82 10.40 11.86
N GLN A 196 -13.97 11.02 11.57
CA GLN A 196 -15.28 10.43 11.86
C GLN A 196 -15.52 9.13 11.07
N LYS A 197 -15.12 9.10 9.79
CA LYS A 197 -15.19 7.91 8.96
C LYS A 197 -14.36 6.77 9.56
N ILE A 198 -13.10 7.02 9.90
CA ILE A 198 -12.19 6.07 10.56
C ILE A 198 -12.82 5.52 11.85
N VAL A 199 -13.29 6.40 12.74
CA VAL A 199 -13.87 5.96 14.02
C VAL A 199 -15.13 5.11 13.82
N THR A 200 -15.93 5.42 12.82
CA THR A 200 -17.19 4.71 12.54
C THR A 200 -16.92 3.36 11.90
N CYS A 201 -16.12 3.33 10.83
CA CYS A 201 -15.75 2.10 10.15
C CYS A 201 -14.94 1.17 11.07
N GLY A 202 -13.95 1.68 11.81
CA GLY A 202 -13.18 0.87 12.76
C GLY A 202 -14.04 0.23 13.86
N ARG A 203 -15.11 0.89 14.33
CA ARG A 203 -16.08 0.29 15.27
C ARG A 203 -16.91 -0.81 14.61
N PHE A 204 -17.39 -0.55 13.40
CA PHE A 204 -18.14 -1.52 12.61
C PHE A 204 -17.29 -2.78 12.36
N LEU A 205 -16.06 -2.61 11.88
CA LEU A 205 -15.13 -3.71 11.61
C LEU A 205 -14.84 -4.54 12.87
N ALA A 206 -14.61 -3.89 14.02
CA ALA A 206 -14.41 -4.60 15.27
C ALA A 206 -15.63 -5.46 15.66
N GLN A 207 -16.85 -4.96 15.46
CA GLN A 207 -18.08 -5.71 15.73
C GLN A 207 -18.28 -6.87 14.73
N MET A 208 -18.07 -6.61 13.44
CA MET A 208 -18.17 -7.60 12.38
C MET A 208 -17.20 -8.77 12.65
N LEU A 209 -15.92 -8.47 12.89
CA LEU A 209 -14.90 -9.47 13.19
C LEU A 209 -15.20 -10.24 14.48
N ALA A 210 -15.70 -9.57 15.52
CA ALA A 210 -16.09 -10.24 16.77
C ALA A 210 -17.31 -11.15 16.60
N SER A 211 -18.22 -10.81 15.68
CA SER A 211 -19.41 -11.62 15.38
C SER A 211 -19.12 -12.84 14.51
N GLY A 212 -17.98 -12.83 13.79
CA GLY A 212 -17.62 -13.86 12.81
C GLY A 212 -18.52 -13.93 11.58
N SER A 213 -19.39 -12.96 11.37
CA SER A 213 -20.26 -12.88 10.19
C SER A 213 -19.87 -11.66 9.36
N PHE A 214 -19.70 -11.85 8.06
CA PHE A 214 -19.48 -10.71 7.16
C PHE A 214 -20.76 -9.87 7.06
N GLN A 215 -20.57 -8.56 7.17
CA GLN A 215 -21.57 -7.55 6.89
C GLN A 215 -20.87 -6.45 6.09
N ASP A 216 -21.63 -5.75 5.25
CA ASP A 216 -21.13 -4.59 4.53
C ASP A 216 -21.69 -3.31 5.15
N ASP A 217 -20.89 -2.24 5.15
CA ASP A 217 -21.28 -0.94 5.68
C ASP A 217 -20.70 0.18 4.83
N SER A 218 -21.57 1.08 4.38
CA SER A 218 -21.23 2.23 3.53
C SER A 218 -20.16 3.16 4.13
N THR A 219 -19.99 3.16 5.45
CA THR A 219 -18.98 3.99 6.14
C THR A 219 -17.55 3.50 5.89
N CYS A 220 -17.38 2.26 5.42
CA CYS A 220 -16.09 1.66 5.09
C CYS A 220 -15.71 1.74 3.59
N HIS A 221 -16.45 2.52 2.78
CA HIS A 221 -16.17 2.76 1.36
C HIS A 221 -15.73 4.20 1.12
#